data_AF-A0A814G2K4-F1
#
_entry.id   AF-A0A814G2K4-F1
#
_cell.length_a   1.000
_cell.length_b   1.000
_cell.length_c   1.000
_cell.angle_alpha   90.00
_cell.angle_beta   90.00
_cell.angle_gamma   90.00
#
_symmetry.space_group_name_H-M   'P 1'
#
loop_
_entity.id
_entity.type
_entity.pdbx_description
1 polymer ?
#
loop_
_entity_poly.entity_id
_entity_poly.type
_entity_poly.pdbx_seq_one_letter_code
_entity_poly.pdbx_strand_id
1 'polypeptide(L)'
;MSSSDQLTAASETYKSLKNVQGHWQGKPFNTDVDAPNSKKEVSMKYLQEYLGKVGTSADDILNLMGKPDKELDKPDIELVHELNRQSYQCQDGTKIWIYEWRGMHDYVYFLIKDNKVALSAWYYAYE
;
A
#
# COMPACT_ATOMS: atom_id res chain seq x y z
N MET A 1 23.27 -8.43 -1.33
CA MET A 1 22.42 -8.11 -0.17
C MET A 1 21.57 -9.32 0.14
N SER A 2 21.35 -9.64 1.41
CA SER A 2 20.37 -10.65 1.78
C SER A 2 18.95 -10.11 1.55
N SER A 3 17.95 -10.98 1.42
CA SER A 3 16.54 -10.54 1.31
C SER A 3 16.08 -9.73 2.53
N SER A 4 16.68 -9.97 3.71
CA SER A 4 16.41 -9.21 4.93
C SER A 4 16.96 -7.78 4.82
N ASP A 5 18.16 -7.60 4.29
CA ASP A 5 18.76 -6.26 4.13
C ASP A 5 17.94 -5.40 3.16
N GLN A 6 17.45 -6.03 2.08
CA GLN A 6 16.62 -5.35 1.09
C GLN A 6 15.25 -4.95 1.66
N LEU A 7 14.64 -5.80 2.49
CA LEU A 7 13.38 -5.47 3.17
C LEU A 7 13.54 -4.30 4.13
N THR A 8 14.60 -4.30 4.95
CA THR A 8 14.90 -3.19 5.86
C THR A 8 15.12 -1.88 5.09
N ALA A 9 15.95 -1.91 4.04
CA ALA A 9 16.23 -0.74 3.22
C ALA A 9 14.96 -0.19 2.52
N ALA A 10 14.09 -1.07 2.03
CA ALA A 10 12.81 -0.68 1.44
C ALA A 10 11.88 -0.02 2.48
N SER A 11 11.75 -0.61 3.68
CA SER A 11 10.97 -0.06 4.79
C SER A 11 11.47 1.34 5.18
N GLU A 12 12.77 1.51 5.36
CA GLU A 12 13.37 2.80 5.73
C GLU A 12 13.15 3.86 4.63
N THR A 13 13.40 3.49 3.38
CA THR A 13 13.18 4.36 2.22
C THR A 13 11.73 4.81 2.15
N TYR A 14 10.79 3.87 2.19
CA TYR A 14 9.36 4.18 2.14
C TYR A 14 8.94 5.11 3.27
N LYS A 15 9.30 4.78 4.52
CA LYS A 15 8.94 5.59 5.69
C LYS A 15 9.49 7.01 5.61
N SER A 16 10.71 7.19 5.10
CA SER A 16 11.30 8.52 4.91
C SER A 16 10.53 9.39 3.90
N LEU A 17 9.84 8.75 2.94
CA LEU A 17 9.12 9.39 1.85
C LEU A 17 7.60 9.41 2.03
N LYS A 18 7.06 8.65 3.01
CA LYS A 18 5.61 8.46 3.21
C LYS A 18 4.85 9.78 3.26
N ASN A 19 5.36 10.74 4.03
CA ASN A 19 4.75 12.06 4.24
C ASN A 19 5.30 13.15 3.31
N VAL A 20 6.19 12.83 2.38
CA VAL A 20 6.71 13.79 1.40
C VAL A 20 5.65 14.03 0.33
N GLN A 21 5.24 15.28 0.18
CA GLN A 21 4.21 15.68 -0.77
C GLN A 21 4.78 16.00 -2.14
N GLY A 22 4.05 15.61 -3.19
CA GLY A 22 4.41 15.83 -4.60
C GLY A 22 3.35 16.59 -5.40
N HIS A 23 3.48 16.54 -6.72
CA HIS A 23 2.62 17.22 -7.68
C HIS A 23 1.14 16.95 -7.46
N TRP A 24 0.78 15.68 -7.25
CA TRP A 24 -0.60 15.22 -7.04
C TRP A 24 -1.25 15.71 -5.76
N GLN A 25 -0.48 16.40 -4.90
CA GLN A 25 -0.93 17.02 -3.67
C GLN A 25 -0.73 18.55 -3.70
N GLY A 26 -0.61 19.13 -4.90
CA GLY A 26 -0.50 20.58 -5.10
C GLY A 26 0.88 21.16 -4.79
N LYS A 27 1.92 20.32 -4.71
CA LYS A 27 3.32 20.76 -4.55
C LYS A 27 4.06 20.75 -5.90
N PRO A 28 5.28 21.31 -5.98
CA PRO A 28 6.14 21.08 -7.12
C PRO A 28 6.40 19.59 -7.32
N PHE A 29 6.59 19.19 -8.58
CA PHE A 29 6.96 17.83 -8.93
C PHE A 29 8.24 17.40 -8.21
N ASN A 30 8.21 16.23 -7.59
CA ASN A 30 9.32 15.63 -6.87
C ASN A 30 9.61 14.24 -7.44
N THR A 31 10.80 14.06 -8.02
CA THR A 31 11.21 12.81 -8.68
C THR A 31 11.24 11.59 -7.74
N ASP A 32 11.43 11.79 -6.43
CA ASP A 32 11.48 10.71 -5.46
C ASP A 32 10.09 10.19 -5.05
N VAL A 33 9.01 10.92 -5.38
CA VAL A 33 7.63 10.52 -5.04
C VAL A 33 6.63 10.56 -6.20
N ASP A 34 6.84 11.36 -7.26
CA ASP A 34 5.87 11.53 -8.35
C ASP A 34 6.22 10.74 -9.63
N ALA A 35 7.51 10.51 -9.86
CA ALA A 35 7.99 9.90 -11.10
C ALA A 35 7.71 8.40 -11.16
N PRO A 36 7.44 7.83 -12.36
CA PRO A 36 7.51 6.39 -12.54
C PRO A 36 8.88 5.85 -12.14
N ASN A 37 8.89 4.71 -11.46
CA ASN A 37 10.04 4.11 -10.77
C ASN A 37 10.69 5.04 -9.74
N SER A 38 9.92 5.96 -9.14
CA SER A 38 10.40 6.77 -8.02
C SER A 38 10.80 5.89 -6.84
N LYS A 39 11.64 6.43 -5.95
CA LYS A 39 12.07 5.72 -4.73
C LYS A 39 10.88 5.28 -3.88
N LYS A 40 9.84 6.13 -3.77
CA LYS A 40 8.62 5.80 -3.03
C LYS A 40 7.87 4.63 -3.68
N GLU A 41 7.65 4.67 -5.00
CA GLU A 41 6.99 3.58 -5.71
C GLU A 41 7.74 2.24 -5.59
N VAL A 42 9.05 2.25 -5.87
CA VAL A 42 9.86 1.03 -5.88
C VAL A 42 9.92 0.40 -4.49
N SER A 43 10.08 1.20 -3.44
CA SER A 43 10.04 0.70 -2.06
C SER A 43 8.66 0.16 -1.68
N MET A 44 7.58 0.85 -2.05
CA MET A 44 6.20 0.37 -1.83
C MET A 44 5.92 -0.94 -2.56
N LYS A 45 6.37 -1.09 -3.82
CA LYS A 45 6.17 -2.32 -4.61
C LYS A 45 6.83 -3.50 -3.93
N TYR A 46 8.09 -3.34 -3.55
CA TYR A 46 8.83 -4.38 -2.84
C TYR A 46 8.17 -4.75 -1.50
N LEU A 47 7.76 -3.76 -0.72
CA LEU A 47 7.07 -3.98 0.56
C LEU A 47 5.72 -4.69 0.36
N GLN A 48 4.93 -4.30 -0.64
CA GLN A 48 3.66 -4.95 -0.96
C GLN A 48 3.85 -6.39 -1.43
N GLU A 49 4.84 -6.68 -2.28
CA GLU A 49 5.13 -8.06 -2.70
C GLU A 49 5.52 -8.96 -1.51
N TYR A 50 6.25 -8.42 -0.54
CA TYR A 50 6.66 -9.16 0.65
C TYR A 50 5.50 -9.34 1.63
N LEU A 51 4.85 -8.23 2.01
CA LEU A 51 3.84 -8.17 3.07
C LEU A 51 2.46 -8.60 2.58
N GLY A 52 2.21 -8.49 1.28
CA GLY A 52 0.93 -8.72 0.65
C GLY A 52 0.51 -10.18 0.51
N LYS A 53 1.35 -11.10 0.96
CA LYS A 53 1.08 -12.54 0.98
C LYS A 53 -0.06 -12.86 1.95
N VAL A 54 -0.94 -13.76 1.55
CA VAL A 54 -2.04 -14.22 2.40
C VAL A 54 -1.48 -14.80 3.70
N GLY A 55 -2.02 -14.35 4.84
CA GLY A 55 -1.64 -14.80 6.17
C GLY A 55 -0.53 -13.97 6.84
N THR A 56 0.11 -13.03 6.14
CA THR A 56 1.03 -12.06 6.77
C THR A 56 0.33 -11.30 7.90
N SER A 57 1.02 -11.07 9.02
CA SER A 57 0.46 -10.34 10.15
C SER A 57 0.25 -8.86 9.78
N ALA A 58 -0.89 -8.29 10.18
CA ALA A 58 -1.11 -6.86 10.07
C ALA A 58 -0.07 -6.06 10.88
N ASP A 59 0.43 -6.63 11.98
CA ASP A 59 1.50 -6.02 12.78
C ASP A 59 2.80 -5.88 11.98
N ASP A 60 3.12 -6.81 11.08
CA ASP A 60 4.31 -6.71 10.23
C ASP A 60 4.19 -5.55 9.24
N ILE A 61 2.97 -5.33 8.72
CA ILE A 61 2.69 -4.17 7.86
C ILE A 61 2.87 -2.88 8.65
N LEU A 62 2.30 -2.78 9.86
CA LEU A 62 2.47 -1.61 10.71
C LEU A 62 3.94 -1.38 11.07
N ASN A 63 4.68 -2.45 11.35
CA ASN A 63 6.09 -2.39 11.71
C ASN A 63 6.96 -1.93 10.53
N LEU A 64 6.68 -2.35 9.29
CA LEU A 64 7.53 -2.09 8.12
C LEU A 64 7.06 -0.91 7.26
N MET A 65 5.77 -0.60 7.24
CA MET A 65 5.19 0.50 6.48
C MET A 65 4.70 1.65 7.38
N GLY A 66 4.50 1.41 8.67
CA GLY A 66 3.83 2.36 9.56
C GLY A 66 2.31 2.31 9.41
N LYS A 67 1.62 3.27 10.03
CA LYS A 67 0.16 3.37 9.95
C LYS A 67 -0.30 3.57 8.49
N PRO A 68 -1.44 2.99 8.10
CA PRO A 68 -2.03 3.29 6.80
C PRO A 68 -2.42 4.77 6.73
N ASP A 69 -2.45 5.30 5.51
CA ASP A 69 -2.90 6.67 5.24
C ASP A 69 -4.43 6.77 5.37
N LYS A 70 -5.15 5.67 5.05
CA LYS A 70 -6.58 5.50 5.32
C LYS A 70 -6.88 4.09 5.81
N GLU A 71 -7.82 4.01 6.75
CA GLU A 71 -8.40 2.75 7.23
C GLU A 71 -9.90 2.77 6.98
N LEU A 72 -10.43 1.73 6.33
CA LEU A 72 -11.85 1.58 6.01
C LEU A 72 -12.40 0.30 6.64
N ASP A 73 -13.55 0.38 7.30
CA ASP A 73 -14.21 -0.78 7.95
C ASP A 73 -15.02 -1.65 6.97
N LYS A 74 -15.09 -1.24 5.71
CA LYS A 74 -15.70 -1.99 4.61
C LYS A 74 -14.99 -1.61 3.32
N PRO A 75 -14.95 -2.51 2.33
CA PRO A 75 -14.43 -2.13 1.04
C PRO A 75 -15.34 -1.05 0.42
N ASP A 76 -14.74 0.05 -0.04
CA ASP A 76 -15.47 1.01 -0.87
C ASP A 76 -15.87 0.30 -2.17
N ILE A 77 -17.12 0.46 -2.60
CA ILE A 77 -17.69 -0.23 -3.77
C ILE A 77 -16.85 0.04 -5.03
N GLU A 78 -16.28 1.24 -5.18
CA GLU A 78 -15.38 1.54 -6.31
C GLU A 78 -14.06 0.76 -6.22
N LEU A 79 -13.51 0.56 -5.02
CA LEU A 79 -12.35 -0.33 -4.79
C LEU A 79 -12.71 -1.80 -5.08
N VAL A 80 -13.93 -2.22 -4.72
CA VAL A 80 -14.45 -3.58 -4.96
C VAL A 80 -14.59 -3.88 -6.44
N HIS A 81 -14.90 -2.87 -7.27
CA HIS A 81 -15.09 -3.07 -8.70
C HIS A 81 -13.82 -3.56 -9.40
N GLU A 82 -12.63 -3.14 -8.96
CA GLU A 82 -11.35 -3.72 -9.42
C GLU A 82 -11.05 -5.08 -8.79
N LEU A 83 -11.52 -5.32 -7.57
CA LEU A 83 -11.35 -6.59 -6.85
C LEU A 83 -12.18 -7.76 -7.42
N ASN A 84 -13.03 -7.53 -8.43
CA ASN A 84 -13.97 -8.54 -8.91
C ASN A 84 -13.46 -9.35 -10.11
N ARG A 85 -12.76 -10.46 -9.81
CA ARG A 85 -13.02 -11.74 -10.51
C ARG A 85 -12.99 -12.99 -9.62
N GLN A 86 -12.59 -12.92 -8.35
CA GLN A 86 -12.69 -14.09 -7.45
C GLN A 86 -13.06 -13.69 -6.02
N SER A 87 -14.37 -13.67 -5.74
CA SER A 87 -14.98 -14.28 -4.55
C SER A 87 -14.40 -13.96 -3.16
N TYR A 88 -14.03 -12.72 -2.87
CA TYR A 88 -13.97 -12.27 -1.48
C TYR A 88 -15.29 -11.59 -1.11
N GLN A 89 -16.21 -12.36 -0.55
CA GLN A 89 -17.29 -11.80 0.26
C GLN A 89 -16.61 -11.06 1.40
N CYS A 90 -16.62 -9.73 1.38
CA CYS A 90 -16.17 -8.95 2.53
C CYS A 90 -17.12 -9.26 3.69
N GLN A 91 -16.68 -10.22 4.50
CA GLN A 91 -17.36 -10.62 5.71
C GLN A 91 -17.11 -9.57 6.78
N ASP A 92 -18.05 -9.47 7.72
CA ASP A 92 -17.93 -8.63 8.91
C ASP A 92 -16.55 -8.77 9.56
N GLY A 93 -15.95 -7.64 9.95
CA GLY A 93 -14.62 -7.59 10.57
C GLY A 93 -13.44 -7.48 9.59
N THR A 94 -13.68 -7.36 8.28
CA THR A 94 -12.63 -7.06 7.29
C THR A 94 -12.33 -5.55 7.27
N LYS A 95 -11.05 -5.19 7.28
CA LYS A 95 -10.58 -3.80 7.17
C LYS A 95 -9.79 -3.60 5.88
N ILE A 96 -9.81 -2.40 5.32
CA ILE A 96 -8.91 -1.99 4.25
C ILE A 96 -7.91 -0.99 4.80
N TRP A 97 -6.63 -1.27 4.59
CA TRP A 97 -5.55 -0.34 4.86
C TRP A 97 -4.97 0.16 3.54
N ILE A 98 -5.06 1.46 3.32
CA ILE A 98 -4.57 2.13 2.11
C ILE A 98 -3.28 2.88 2.42
N TYR A 99 -2.30 2.73 1.53
CA TYR A 99 -1.02 3.40 1.56
C TYR A 99 -0.83 4.19 0.26
N GLU A 100 -0.78 5.52 0.36
CA GLU A 100 -0.78 6.44 -0.78
C GLU A 100 0.63 6.58 -1.39
N TRP A 101 0.73 6.44 -2.71
CA TRP A 101 1.94 6.80 -3.45
C TRP A 101 1.89 8.27 -3.88
N ARG A 102 0.94 8.61 -4.76
CA ARG A 102 0.75 9.95 -5.36
C ARG A 102 -0.59 10.54 -4.91
N GLY A 103 -0.79 10.58 -3.60
CA GLY A 103 -2.13 10.80 -3.03
C GLY A 103 -3.07 9.64 -3.35
N MET A 104 -4.37 9.93 -3.46
CA MET A 104 -5.38 8.94 -3.87
C MET A 104 -5.40 8.65 -5.39
N HIS A 105 -4.44 9.17 -6.16
CA HIS A 105 -4.32 8.87 -7.58
C HIS A 105 -3.76 7.47 -7.83
N ASP A 106 -2.73 7.06 -7.07
CA ASP A 106 -2.21 5.69 -7.06
C ASP A 106 -1.84 5.27 -5.64
N TYR A 107 -2.21 4.04 -5.29
CA TYR A 107 -2.01 3.54 -3.93
C TYR A 107 -1.94 2.02 -3.89
N VAL A 108 -1.33 1.53 -2.81
CA VAL A 108 -1.42 0.12 -2.40
C VAL A 108 -2.53 -0.01 -1.39
N TYR A 109 -3.24 -1.12 -1.41
CA TYR A 109 -4.15 -1.48 -0.33
C TYR A 109 -3.97 -2.93 0.11
N PHE A 110 -4.26 -3.16 1.39
CA PHE A 110 -4.31 -4.48 2.02
C PHE A 110 -5.72 -4.72 2.58
N LEU A 111 -6.31 -5.85 2.24
CA LEU A 111 -7.47 -6.38 2.95
C LEU A 111 -6.97 -7.15 4.17
N ILE A 112 -7.37 -6.71 5.35
CA ILE A 112 -7.00 -7.31 6.63
C ILE A 112 -8.23 -7.99 7.22
N LYS A 113 -8.10 -9.29 7.51
CA LYS A 113 -9.11 -10.10 8.20
C LYS A 113 -8.44 -10.84 9.35
N ASP A 114 -9.05 -10.79 10.53
CA ASP A 114 -8.52 -11.47 11.73
C ASP A 114 -7.03 -11.17 11.99
N ASN A 115 -6.66 -9.88 11.88
CA ASN A 115 -5.27 -9.37 12.00
C ASN A 115 -4.27 -9.93 10.96
N LYS A 116 -4.75 -10.44 9.82
CA LYS A 116 -3.91 -11.01 8.77
C LYS A 116 -4.30 -10.50 7.39
N VAL A 117 -3.32 -10.47 6.49
CA VAL A 117 -3.57 -10.15 5.09
C VAL A 117 -4.43 -11.24 4.45
N ALA A 118 -5.59 -10.85 3.96
CA ALA A 118 -6.46 -11.65 3.12
C ALA A 118 -6.14 -11.45 1.64
N LEU A 119 -5.74 -10.23 1.26
CA LEU A 119 -5.38 -9.83 -0.09
C LEU A 119 -4.58 -8.53 -0.06
N SER A 120 -3.78 -8.27 -1.09
CA SER A 120 -3.23 -6.95 -1.36
C SER A 120 -3.14 -6.70 -2.86
N ALA A 121 -3.21 -5.44 -3.28
CA ALA A 121 -3.07 -5.05 -4.67
C ALA A 121 -2.72 -3.56 -4.80
N TRP A 122 -2.39 -3.18 -6.02
CA TRP A 122 -2.21 -1.79 -6.44
C TRP A 122 -3.46 -1.30 -7.14
N TYR A 123 -3.84 -0.05 -6.86
CA TYR A 123 -4.72 0.75 -7.68
C TYR A 123 -3.89 1.75 -8.48
N TYR A 124 -4.10 1.80 -9.78
CA TYR A 124 -3.51 2.79 -10.69
C TYR A 124 -4.64 3.48 -11.45
N ALA A 125 -4.79 4.79 -11.32
CA ALA A 125 -5.84 5.53 -12.00
C ALA A 125 -5.63 5.69 -13.53
N TYR A 126 -4.42 5.43 -14.04
CA TYR A 126 -4.06 5.44 -15.48
C TYR A 126 -4.45 6.71 -16.26
N GLU A 127 -4.34 7.90 -15.65
CA GLU A 127 -4.64 9.19 -16.32
C GLU A 127 -3.45 9.82 -17.04
#